data_AF-A0A1E4JDV8-F1
#
_entry.id   AF-A0A1E4JDV8-F1
#
_cell.length_a   1.000
_cell.length_b   1.000
_cell.length_c   1.000
_cell.angle_alpha   90.00
_cell.angle_beta   90.00
_cell.angle_gamma   90.00
#
_symmetry.space_group_name_H-M   'P 1'
#
loop_
_entity.id
_entity.type
_entity.pdbx_description
1 polymer ?
#
loop_
_entity_poly.entity_id
_entity_poly.type
_entity_poly.pdbx_seq_one_letter_code
_entity_poly.pdbx_strand_id
1 'polypeptide(L)' 'MKLMRKILGNKKGATAIEYGLIAALIAVAAIGAMGSLGNQLKTTFNNATDAMK' A
#
# COMPACT_ATOMS: atom_id res chain seq x y z
N MET A 1 -16.91 26.42 26.50
CA MET A 1 -16.45 26.96 25.20
C MET A 1 -15.01 26.59 24.80
N LYS A 2 -14.03 26.48 25.72
CA LYS A 2 -12.62 26.23 25.36
C LYS A 2 -12.35 24.88 24.69
N LEU A 3 -13.04 23.82 25.10
CA LEU A 3 -12.86 22.47 24.54
C LEU A 3 -13.30 22.37 23.08
N MET A 4 -14.47 22.91 22.74
CA MET A 4 -14.98 22.91 21.36
C MET A 4 -14.08 23.71 20.41
N ARG A 5 -13.55 24.86 20.86
CA ARG A 5 -12.60 25.66 20.06
C ARG A 5 -11.27 24.94 19.83
N LYS A 6 -10.82 24.14 20.81
CA LYS A 6 -9.60 23.33 20.70
C LYS A 6 -9.76 22.15 19.74
N ILE A 7 -10.95 21.54 19.69
CA ILE A 7 -11.27 20.48 18.71
C ILE A 7 -11.36 21.05 17.30
N LEU A 8 -12.05 22.18 17.12
CA LEU A 8 -12.19 22.85 15.82
C LEU A 8 -10.87 23.40 15.25
N GLY A 9 -9.89 23.72 16.11
CA GLY A 9 -8.56 24.17 15.69
C GLY A 9 -7.53 23.04 15.51
N ASN A 10 -7.88 21.79 15.77
CA ASN A 10 -6.92 20.68 15.75
C ASN A 10 -6.71 20.13 14.34
N LYS A 11 -5.54 20.40 13.77
CA LYS A 11 -5.19 19.97 12.40
C LYS A 11 -4.67 18.52 12.30
N LYS A 12 -4.36 17.86 13.43
CA LYS A 12 -3.81 16.48 13.43
C LYS A 12 -4.64 15.48 12.62
N GLY A 13 -5.97 15.60 12.69
CA GLY A 13 -6.88 14.75 11.91
C GLY A 13 -6.82 15.04 10.41
N ALA A 14 -6.72 16.31 10.04
CA ALA A 14 -6.54 16.70 8.64
C ALA A 14 -5.20 16.21 8.08
N THR A 15 -4.12 16.29 8.88
CA THR A 15 -2.80 15.75 8.46
C THR A 15 -2.81 14.23 8.33
N ALA A 16 -3.57 13.52 9.17
CA ALA A 16 -3.71 12.07 9.05
C ALA A 16 -4.42 11.65 7.74
N ILE A 17 -5.32 12.47 7.21
CA ILE A 17 -5.99 12.22 5.91
C ILE A 17 -5.00 12.39 4.75
N GLU A 18 -4.13 13.39 4.82
CA GLU A 18 -3.10 13.64 3.80
C GLU A 18 -2.08 12.49 3.74
N TYR A 19 -1.52 12.09 4.89
CA TYR A 19 -0.61 10.95 4.95
C TYR A 19 -1.32 9.63 4.67
N GLY A 20 -2.61 9.50 5.02
CA GLY A 20 -3.42 8.34 4.70
C GLY A 20 -3.61 8.14 3.19
N LEU A 21 -3.82 9.22 2.44
CA LEU A 21 -3.93 9.17 0.98
C LEU A 21 -2.60 8.75 0.33
N ILE A 22 -1.48 9.31 0.79
CA ILE A 22 -0.14 8.94 0.30
C ILE A 22 0.14 7.45 0.58
N ALA A 23 -0.15 6.98 1.80
CA ALA A 23 0.01 5.58 2.17
C ALA A 23 -0.86 4.65 1.31
N ALA A 24 -2.09 5.05 1.01
CA ALA A 24 -2.98 4.29 0.14
C ALA A 24 -2.41 4.15 -1.29
N LEU A 25 -1.86 5.23 -1.86
CA LEU A 25 -1.23 5.19 -3.19
C LEU A 25 0.00 4.28 -3.22
N ILE A 26 0.86 4.35 -2.19
CA ILE A 26 2.02 3.46 -2.06
C ILE A 26 1.57 2.00 -1.94
N ALA A 27 0.54 1.72 -1.15
CA ALA A 27 0.01 0.37 -0.97
C ALA A 27 -0.51 -0.20 -2.29
N VAL A 28 -1.27 0.57 -3.08
CA VAL A 28 -1.77 0.13 -4.39
C VAL A 28 -0.61 -0.18 -5.35
N ALA A 29 0.41 0.67 -5.40
CA ALA A 29 1.60 0.44 -6.23
C ALA A 29 2.36 -0.83 -5.80
N ALA A 30 2.53 -1.03 -4.48
CA ALA A 30 3.17 -2.21 -3.93
C ALA A 30 2.41 -3.50 -4.26
N ILE A 31 1.08 -3.49 -4.15
CA ILE A 31 0.23 -4.64 -4.53
C ILE A 31 0.42 -4.98 -6.00
N GLY A 32 0.42 -3.98 -6.89
CA GLY A 32 0.64 -4.19 -8.32
C GLY A 32 2.02 -4.80 -8.61
N ALA A 33 3.08 -4.26 -7.99
CA ALA A 33 4.45 -4.76 -8.16
C ALA A 33 4.61 -6.20 -7.64
N MET A 34 4.06 -6.51 -6.46
CA MET A 34 4.11 -7.87 -5.90
C MET A 34 3.31 -8.87 -6.74
N GLY A 35 2.19 -8.46 -7.33
CA GLY A 35 1.44 -9.31 -8.26
C GLY A 35 2.25 -9.69 -9.50
N SER A 36 2.94 -8.72 -10.11
CA SER A 36 3.83 -8.96 -11.25
C SER A 36 5.00 -9.88 -10.89
N LEU A 37 5.66 -9.61 -9.75
CA LEU A 37 6.74 -10.44 -9.23
C LEU A 37 6.29 -11.89 -8.98
N GLY A 38 5.11 -12.08 -8.38
CA GLY A 38 4.53 -13.40 -8.14
C GLY A 38 4.34 -14.19 -9.43
N ASN A 39 3.86 -13.54 -10.50
CA ASN A 39 3.71 -14.17 -11.81
C ASN A 39 5.05 -14.57 -12.43
N GLN A 40 6.08 -13.73 -12.31
CA GLN A 40 7.43 -14.04 -12.78
C GLN A 40 8.01 -15.24 -12.02
N LEU A 41 7.92 -15.24 -10.69
CA LEU A 41 8.37 -16.36 -9.87
C LEU A 41 7.65 -17.66 -10.24
N LYS A 42 6.33 -17.61 -10.41
CA LYS A 42 5.54 -18.77 -10.85
C LYS A 42 6.03 -19.32 -12.18
N THR A 43 6.29 -18.44 -13.14
CA THR A 43 6.82 -18.81 -14.46
C THR A 43 8.19 -19.48 -14.33
N THR A 44 9.09 -18.88 -13.54
CA THR A 44 10.43 -19.43 -13.31
C THR A 44 10.38 -20.83 -12.69
N PHE A 45 9.57 -21.03 -11.65
CA PHE A 45 9.46 -22.34 -11.00
C PHE A 45 8.77 -23.39 -11.89
N ASN A 46 7.78 -22.99 -12.68
CA ASN A 46 7.16 -23.89 -13.65
C ASN A 46 8.19 -24.34 -14.70
N ASN A 47 8.96 -23.42 -15.26
CA ASN A 47 10.00 -23.74 -16.25
C ASN A 47 11.05 -24.70 -15.66
N ALA A 48 11.48 -24.46 -14.41
CA ALA A 48 12.40 -25.35 -13.73
C ALA A 48 11.79 -26.75 -13.52
N THR A 49 10.51 -26.82 -13.13
CA THR A 49 9.77 -28.08 -12.97
C THR A 49 9.68 -28.85 -14.28
N ASP A 50 9.41 -28.15 -15.39
CA ASP A 50 9.30 -28.78 -16.70
C ASP A 50 10.64 -29.25 -17.24
N ALA A 51 11.73 -28.54 -16.94
CA ALA A 51 13.09 -28.97 -17.30
C ALA A 51 13.58 -30.20 -16.51
N MET A 52 12.93 -30.54 -15.39
CA MET A 52 13.26 -31.69 -14.55
C MET A 52 12.42 -32.94 -14.88
N LYS A 53 11.41 -32.84 -15.73
CA LYS A 53 10.62 -33.97 -16.24
C LYS A 53 11.30 -34.62 -17.42
#